data_AF-A0A7M3YWD5-F1
#
_entry.id   AF-A0A7M3YWD5-F1
#
_cell.length_a   1.000
_cell.length_b   1.000
_cell.length_c   1.000
_cell.angle_alpha   90.00
_cell.angle_beta   90.00
_cell.angle_gamma   90.00
#
_symmetry.space_group_name_H-M   'P 1'
#
loop_
_entity.id
_entity.type
_entity.pdbx_description
1 polymer ?
#
loop_
_entity_poly.entity_id
_entity_poly.type
_entity_poly.pdbx_seq_one_letter_code
_entity_poly.pdbx_strand_id
1 'polypeptide(L)'
;MADGGASSMIMLITALLISGGAGAVLVSEWSDAVRVVQVNERAASDKGQVSVELAGDPAMVPYNSTSDTITLFLLNTGEHNLDTTDYQVLVDGSPPTSTTESVLPSGTDWNPGDLLRVVLTNTAWTFSDGEDVSIYFVGASETIRGHTHSVTVNAEVRLNAFP
;
A
#
# COMPACT_ATOMS: atom_id res chain seq x y z
N MET A 1 12.56 49.59 54.83
CA MET A 1 12.76 48.34 54.06
C MET A 1 11.89 47.26 54.70
N ALA A 2 10.68 47.06 54.20
CA ALA A 2 9.76 46.01 54.67
C ALA A 2 8.80 45.50 53.56
N ASP A 3 9.05 45.87 52.29
CA ASP A 3 8.14 45.61 51.15
C ASP A 3 8.55 44.40 50.29
N GLY A 4 9.64 43.71 50.65
CA GLY A 4 10.15 42.58 49.87
C GLY A 4 9.30 41.30 49.98
N GLY A 5 8.64 41.07 51.13
CA GLY A 5 7.91 39.82 51.39
C GLY A 5 6.59 39.68 50.64
N ALA A 6 5.83 40.77 50.51
CA ALA A 6 4.57 40.77 49.76
C ALA A 6 4.82 40.67 48.25
N SER A 7 5.80 41.44 47.74
CA SER A 7 6.23 41.36 46.34
C SER A 7 6.74 39.96 45.98
N SER A 8 7.54 39.31 46.84
CA SER A 8 8.01 37.94 46.59
C SER A 8 6.88 36.91 46.57
N MET A 9 5.86 37.04 47.42
CA MET A 9 4.70 36.14 47.42
C MET A 9 3.86 36.32 46.16
N ILE A 10 3.63 37.57 45.71
CA ILE A 10 2.91 37.85 44.46
C ILE A 10 3.67 37.27 43.26
N MET A 11 5.00 37.44 43.20
CA MET A 11 5.84 36.84 42.16
C MET A 11 5.81 35.31 42.19
N LEU A 12 5.81 34.71 43.38
CA LEU A 12 5.69 33.26 43.53
C LEU A 12 4.34 32.74 43.01
N ILE A 13 3.24 33.38 43.41
CA ILE A 13 1.89 32.99 43.01
C ILE A 13 1.69 33.16 41.51
N THR A 14 2.16 34.27 40.94
CA THR A 14 2.09 34.50 39.48
C THR A 14 2.96 33.52 38.70
N ALA A 15 4.18 33.21 39.17
CA ALA A 15 5.02 32.19 38.56
C ALA A 15 4.37 30.79 38.62
N LEU A 16 3.74 30.43 39.73
CA LEU A 16 3.00 29.17 39.88
C LEU A 16 1.80 29.08 38.93
N LEU A 17 1.03 30.17 38.79
CA LEU A 17 -0.14 30.21 37.91
C LEU A 17 0.28 30.07 36.44
N ILE A 18 1.29 30.82 36.01
CA ILE A 18 1.83 30.74 34.65
C ILE A 18 2.43 29.35 34.39
N SER A 19 3.20 28.81 35.34
CA SER A 19 3.78 27.47 35.23
C SER A 19 2.70 26.39 35.17
N GLY A 20 1.61 26.52 35.94
CA GLY A 20 0.50 25.58 35.93
C GLY A 20 -0.27 25.61 34.60
N GLY A 21 -0.53 26.81 34.07
CA GLY A 21 -1.16 26.98 32.76
C GLY A 21 -0.30 26.44 31.61
N ALA A 22 1.00 26.78 31.60
CA ALA A 22 1.95 26.26 30.62
C ALA A 22 2.08 24.73 30.71
N GLY A 23 2.11 24.18 31.93
CA GLY A 23 2.16 22.74 32.16
C GLY A 23 0.94 22.01 31.60
N ALA A 24 -0.26 22.56 31.79
CA ALA A 24 -1.50 21.98 31.25
C ALA A 24 -1.47 21.92 29.71
N VAL A 25 -1.04 23.00 29.05
CA VAL A 25 -0.91 23.04 27.59
C VAL A 25 0.17 22.07 27.09
N LEU A 26 1.33 22.03 27.76
CA LEU A 26 2.38 21.09 27.38
C LEU A 26 1.89 19.64 27.47
N VAL A 27 1.14 19.28 28.52
CA VAL A 27 0.58 17.93 28.66
C VAL A 27 -0.42 17.61 27.55
N SER A 28 -1.27 18.56 27.15
CA SER A 28 -2.21 18.33 26.04
C SER A 28 -1.48 18.12 24.72
N GLU A 29 -0.50 18.97 24.40
CA GLU A 29 0.29 18.84 23.17
C GLU A 29 1.09 17.53 23.14
N TRP A 30 1.68 17.13 24.28
CA TRP A 30 2.38 15.84 24.38
C TRP A 30 1.44 14.66 24.21
N SER A 31 0.22 14.73 24.76
CA SER A 31 -0.81 13.69 24.58
C SER A 31 -1.19 13.53 23.10
N ASP A 32 -1.36 14.63 22.39
CA ASP A 32 -1.70 14.63 20.97
C ASP A 32 -0.53 14.13 20.12
N ALA A 33 0.70 14.55 20.43
CA ALA A 33 1.90 14.02 19.78
C ALA A 33 2.04 12.50 19.95
N VAL A 34 1.84 11.98 21.17
CA VAL A 34 1.87 10.53 21.45
C VAL A 34 0.79 9.79 20.66
N ARG A 35 -0.42 10.36 20.57
CA ARG A 35 -1.51 9.76 19.79
C ARG A 35 -1.13 9.64 18.31
N VAL A 36 -0.55 10.68 17.72
CA VAL A 36 -0.09 10.67 16.33
C VAL A 36 0.99 9.61 16.11
N VAL A 37 1.96 9.50 17.03
CA VAL A 37 3.00 8.47 16.97
C VAL A 37 2.39 7.06 16.98
N GLN A 38 1.43 6.81 17.88
CA GLN A 38 0.77 5.49 17.95
C GLN A 38 -0.04 5.16 16.70
N VAL A 39 -0.71 6.14 16.08
CA VAL A 39 -1.43 5.94 14.82
C VAL A 39 -0.45 5.60 13.69
N ASN A 40 0.65 6.34 13.59
CA ASN A 40 1.67 6.08 12.57
C ASN A 40 2.37 4.73 12.76
N GLU A 41 2.66 4.33 13.99
CA GLU A 41 3.24 3.02 14.29
C GLU A 41 2.32 1.88 13.86
N ARG A 42 1.01 2.01 14.13
CA ARG A 42 0.01 1.04 13.68
C ARG A 42 -0.10 1.00 12.16
N ALA A 43 -0.17 2.15 11.49
CA ALA A 43 -0.21 2.21 10.03
C ALA A 43 1.06 1.62 9.39
N ALA A 44 2.23 1.81 10.01
CA ALA A 44 3.47 1.19 9.56
C ALA A 44 3.47 -0.33 9.76
N SER A 45 2.93 -0.82 10.88
CA SER A 45 2.73 -2.25 11.12
C SER A 45 1.77 -2.87 10.11
N ASP A 46 0.64 -2.22 9.85
CA ASP A 46 -0.39 -2.69 8.92
C ASP A 46 0.16 -2.72 7.47
N LYS A 47 1.05 -1.78 7.11
CA LYS A 47 1.80 -1.83 5.84
C LYS A 47 2.65 -3.09 5.70
N GLY A 48 3.24 -3.61 6.79
CA GLY A 48 4.01 -4.85 6.77
C GLY A 48 3.14 -6.11 6.62
N GLN A 49 1.83 -5.97 6.77
CA GLN A 49 0.86 -7.07 6.68
C GLN A 49 0.16 -7.13 5.31
N VAL A 50 0.40 -6.18 4.42
CA VAL A 50 -0.06 -6.25 3.03
C VAL A 50 1.08 -6.71 2.15
N SER A 51 0.82 -7.73 1.32
CA SER A 51 1.83 -8.29 0.44
C SER A 51 1.17 -8.98 -0.74
N VAL A 52 1.82 -8.89 -1.89
CA VAL A 52 1.37 -9.54 -3.11
C VAL A 52 2.57 -10.10 -3.85
N GLU A 53 2.39 -11.24 -4.50
CA GLU A 53 3.45 -11.91 -5.25
C GLU A 53 2.92 -12.39 -6.59
N LEU A 54 3.78 -12.42 -7.62
CA LEU A 54 3.44 -13.03 -8.88
C LEU A 54 3.42 -14.56 -8.71
N ALA A 55 2.26 -15.16 -8.90
CA ALA A 55 2.08 -16.60 -8.85
C ALA A 55 2.25 -17.25 -10.23
N GLY A 56 2.67 -18.50 -10.23
CA GLY A 56 2.92 -19.30 -11.43
C GLY A 56 4.41 -19.46 -11.73
N ASP A 57 4.71 -19.89 -12.95
CA ASP A 57 6.07 -20.01 -13.45
C ASP A 57 6.44 -18.74 -14.23
N PRO A 58 7.34 -17.88 -13.71
CA PRO A 58 7.79 -16.70 -14.43
C PRO A 58 8.44 -17.02 -15.78
N ALA A 59 8.92 -18.24 -16.01
CA ALA A 59 9.52 -18.67 -17.27
C ALA A 59 8.49 -19.14 -18.33
N MET A 60 7.20 -19.21 -17.98
CA MET A 60 6.12 -19.63 -18.88
C MET A 60 4.84 -18.81 -18.66
N VAL A 61 4.93 -17.49 -18.79
CA VAL A 61 3.76 -16.61 -18.70
C VAL A 61 2.92 -16.69 -19.98
N PRO A 62 1.62 -17.00 -19.90
CA PRO A 62 0.78 -17.13 -21.10
C PRO A 62 0.62 -15.81 -21.86
N TYR A 63 1.00 -15.80 -23.14
CA TYR A 63 0.75 -14.72 -24.09
C TYR A 63 -0.04 -15.25 -25.30
N ASN A 64 -1.24 -14.74 -25.53
CA ASN A 64 -1.99 -15.05 -26.75
C ASN A 64 -1.65 -14.04 -27.85
N SER A 65 -1.02 -14.51 -28.93
CA SER A 65 -0.58 -13.67 -30.05
C SER A 65 -1.67 -13.30 -31.05
N THR A 66 -2.87 -13.88 -30.93
CA THR A 66 -4.03 -13.56 -31.79
C THR A 66 -4.88 -12.45 -31.17
N SER A 67 -5.01 -12.44 -29.85
CA SER A 67 -5.76 -11.43 -29.08
C SER A 67 -4.87 -10.38 -28.41
N ASP A 68 -3.54 -10.49 -28.54
CA ASP A 68 -2.53 -9.64 -27.92
C ASP A 68 -2.72 -9.50 -26.39
N THR A 69 -2.93 -10.65 -25.73
CA THR A 69 -3.26 -10.70 -24.31
C THR A 69 -2.22 -11.45 -23.48
N ILE A 70 -1.76 -10.84 -22.39
CA ILE A 70 -0.90 -11.45 -21.37
C ILE A 70 -1.74 -11.79 -20.14
N THR A 71 -1.64 -13.01 -19.63
CA THR A 71 -2.34 -13.42 -18.41
C THR A 71 -1.39 -13.54 -17.23
N LEU A 72 -1.62 -12.75 -16.19
CA LEU A 72 -0.87 -12.77 -14.94
C LEU A 72 -1.74 -13.29 -13.80
N PHE A 73 -1.10 -13.91 -12.82
CA PHE A 73 -1.75 -14.36 -11.58
C PHE A 73 -1.02 -13.72 -10.41
N LEU A 74 -1.74 -12.95 -9.59
CA LEU A 74 -1.19 -12.26 -8.43
C LEU A 74 -1.78 -12.87 -7.17
N LEU A 75 -0.94 -13.43 -6.31
CA LEU A 75 -1.35 -14.02 -5.04
C LEU A 75 -1.30 -12.97 -3.95
N ASN A 76 -2.39 -12.81 -3.21
CA ASN A 76 -2.34 -12.07 -1.96
C ASN A 76 -1.63 -12.94 -0.91
N THR A 77 -0.39 -12.59 -0.57
CA THR A 77 0.43 -13.28 0.44
C THR A 77 0.40 -12.58 1.80
N GLY A 78 -0.34 -11.47 1.91
CA GLY A 78 -0.51 -10.71 3.14
C GLY A 78 -1.55 -11.30 4.09
N GLU A 79 -1.91 -10.51 5.10
CA GLU A 79 -2.92 -10.82 6.12
C GLU A 79 -4.23 -10.04 5.92
N HIS A 80 -4.25 -9.06 5.00
CA HIS A 80 -5.40 -8.21 4.71
C HIS A 80 -5.85 -8.30 3.26
N ASN A 81 -7.11 -7.93 3.02
CA ASN A 81 -7.72 -7.88 1.69
C ASN A 81 -7.09 -6.78 0.83
N LEU A 82 -6.95 -7.08 -0.46
CA LEU A 82 -6.48 -6.14 -1.47
C LEU A 82 -7.64 -5.66 -2.34
N ASP A 83 -7.53 -4.44 -2.87
CA ASP A 83 -8.52 -3.88 -3.79
C ASP A 83 -8.37 -4.55 -5.16
N THR A 84 -9.48 -4.98 -5.75
CA THR A 84 -9.50 -5.65 -7.05
C THR A 84 -9.55 -4.68 -8.23
N THR A 85 -9.76 -3.39 -7.97
CA THR A 85 -9.99 -2.34 -8.98
C THR A 85 -8.94 -1.23 -8.94
N ASP A 86 -8.39 -0.91 -7.76
CA ASP A 86 -7.34 0.09 -7.58
C ASP A 86 -5.95 -0.55 -7.75
N TYR A 87 -5.59 -0.80 -9.01
CA TYR A 87 -4.27 -1.29 -9.39
C TYR A 87 -3.83 -0.74 -10.75
N GLN A 88 -2.52 -0.84 -11.02
CA GLN A 88 -1.93 -0.55 -12.31
C GLN A 88 -0.85 -1.58 -12.63
N VAL A 89 -0.77 -1.96 -13.91
CA VAL A 89 0.25 -2.86 -14.43
C VAL A 89 0.97 -2.18 -15.59
N LEU A 90 2.29 -2.32 -15.64
CA LEU A 90 3.13 -1.91 -16.74
C LEU A 90 3.88 -3.13 -17.27
N VAL A 91 3.97 -3.21 -18.59
CA VAL A 91 4.69 -4.23 -19.34
C VAL A 91 5.79 -3.51 -20.12
N ASP A 92 7.06 -3.79 -19.82
CA ASP A 92 8.24 -3.03 -20.27
C ASP A 92 8.10 -1.51 -20.08
N GLY A 93 7.47 -1.11 -18.97
CA GLY A 93 7.23 0.30 -18.63
C GLY A 93 6.07 0.95 -19.40
N SER A 94 5.40 0.25 -20.32
CA SER A 94 4.21 0.73 -21.00
C SER A 94 2.93 0.18 -20.34
N PRO A 95 1.90 1.01 -20.11
CA PRO A 95 0.61 0.50 -19.68
C PRO A 95 -0.07 -0.32 -20.80
N PRO A 96 -0.90 -1.31 -20.46
CA PRO A 96 -1.79 -1.97 -21.41
C PRO A 96 -2.91 -1.02 -21.85
N THR A 97 -3.57 -1.34 -22.98
CA THR A 97 -4.74 -0.58 -23.46
C THR A 97 -6.01 -0.90 -22.67
N SER A 98 -6.13 -2.14 -22.19
CA SER A 98 -7.20 -2.57 -21.30
C SER A 98 -6.71 -3.68 -20.37
N THR A 99 -7.38 -3.78 -19.23
CA THR A 99 -7.18 -4.83 -18.23
C THR A 99 -8.52 -5.43 -17.87
N THR A 100 -8.54 -6.73 -17.60
CA THR A 100 -9.70 -7.41 -17.03
C THR A 100 -9.24 -8.32 -15.92
N GLU A 101 -9.99 -8.30 -14.82
CA GLU A 101 -9.67 -9.04 -13.62
C GLU A 101 -10.72 -10.08 -13.28
N SER A 102 -10.28 -11.13 -12.59
CA SER A 102 -11.16 -12.10 -11.95
C SER A 102 -10.45 -12.74 -10.77
N VAL A 103 -11.15 -12.87 -9.64
CA VAL A 103 -10.61 -13.55 -8.46
C VAL A 103 -10.87 -15.06 -8.55
N LEU A 104 -9.82 -15.84 -8.30
CA LEU A 104 -9.81 -17.31 -8.26
C LEU A 104 -9.63 -17.79 -6.81
N PRO A 105 -10.24 -18.92 -6.39
CA PRO A 105 -10.96 -19.91 -7.22
C PRO A 105 -12.41 -19.55 -7.57
N SER A 106 -13.07 -18.70 -6.78
CA SER A 106 -14.34 -18.05 -7.13
C SER A 106 -14.65 -16.97 -6.10
N GLY A 107 -14.75 -15.71 -6.50
CA GLY A 107 -15.06 -14.61 -5.60
C GLY A 107 -15.07 -13.25 -6.28
N THR A 108 -15.37 -12.22 -5.49
CA THR A 108 -15.23 -10.80 -5.85
C THR A 108 -14.13 -10.11 -5.07
N ASP A 109 -13.78 -10.66 -3.91
CA ASP A 109 -12.91 -10.03 -2.93
C ASP A 109 -11.54 -10.72 -2.98
N TRP A 110 -10.45 -9.95 -3.01
CA TRP A 110 -9.11 -10.49 -3.08
C TRP A 110 -8.54 -10.74 -1.68
N ASN A 111 -9.01 -11.80 -1.05
CA ASN A 111 -8.62 -12.17 0.31
C ASN A 111 -7.19 -12.73 0.36
N PRO A 112 -6.56 -12.74 1.54
CA PRO A 112 -5.35 -13.51 1.78
C PRO A 112 -5.44 -14.94 1.27
N GLY A 113 -4.49 -15.35 0.44
CA GLY A 113 -4.44 -16.66 -0.20
C GLY A 113 -5.19 -16.77 -1.54
N ASP A 114 -6.00 -15.77 -1.90
CA ASP A 114 -6.70 -15.75 -3.19
C ASP A 114 -5.82 -15.18 -4.30
N LEU A 115 -6.14 -15.59 -5.54
CA LEU A 115 -5.42 -15.19 -6.74
C LEU A 115 -6.25 -14.19 -7.53
N LEU A 116 -5.66 -13.03 -7.85
CA LEU A 116 -6.18 -12.13 -8.85
C LEU A 116 -5.60 -12.53 -10.21
N ARG A 117 -6.43 -13.08 -11.09
CA ARG A 117 -6.07 -13.26 -12.49
C ARG A 117 -6.32 -11.94 -13.22
N VAL A 118 -5.27 -11.39 -13.79
CA VAL A 118 -5.32 -10.18 -14.60
C VAL A 118 -4.96 -10.52 -16.04
N VAL A 119 -5.87 -10.22 -16.96
CA VAL A 119 -5.64 -10.33 -18.40
C VAL A 119 -5.42 -8.93 -18.93
N LEU A 120 -4.21 -8.67 -19.41
CA LEU A 120 -3.79 -7.40 -19.97
C LEU A 120 -3.86 -7.48 -21.49
N THR A 121 -4.34 -6.43 -22.15
CA THR A 121 -4.44 -6.39 -23.62
C THR A 121 -3.79 -5.14 -24.17
N ASN A 122 -2.99 -5.28 -25.23
CA ASN A 122 -2.48 -4.14 -26.00
C ASN A 122 -2.14 -4.55 -27.43
N THR A 123 -2.86 -3.99 -28.40
CA THR A 123 -2.70 -4.30 -29.83
C THR A 123 -1.40 -3.78 -30.45
N ALA A 124 -0.61 -3.00 -29.72
CA ALA A 124 0.72 -2.58 -30.13
C ALA A 124 1.82 -3.58 -29.71
N TRP A 125 1.49 -4.58 -28.89
CA TRP A 125 2.44 -5.62 -28.51
C TRP A 125 2.78 -6.51 -29.70
N THR A 126 4.06 -6.79 -29.86
CA THR A 126 4.61 -7.61 -30.94
C THR A 126 5.64 -8.59 -30.39
N PHE A 127 5.33 -9.17 -29.23
CA PHE A 127 6.22 -10.08 -28.55
C PHE A 127 6.33 -11.42 -29.26
N SER A 128 7.52 -12.03 -29.17
CA SER A 128 7.81 -13.37 -29.68
C SER A 128 7.69 -14.43 -28.58
N ASP A 129 7.55 -15.69 -28.99
CA ASP A 129 7.65 -16.81 -28.06
C ASP A 129 9.04 -16.85 -27.39
N GLY A 130 9.07 -17.02 -26.08
CA GLY A 130 10.30 -17.05 -25.29
C GLY A 130 10.93 -15.68 -25.03
N GLU A 131 10.27 -14.58 -25.36
CA GLU A 131 10.76 -13.22 -25.09
C GLU A 131 10.63 -12.89 -23.59
N ASP A 132 11.69 -12.31 -23.03
CA ASP A 132 11.75 -11.86 -21.64
C ASP A 132 11.26 -10.41 -21.54
N VAL A 133 10.32 -10.14 -20.63
CA VAL A 133 9.59 -8.88 -20.48
C VAL A 133 9.52 -8.49 -19.00
N SER A 134 9.63 -7.20 -18.69
CA SER A 134 9.50 -6.69 -17.32
C SER A 134 8.05 -6.38 -16.98
N ILE A 135 7.56 -6.96 -15.89
CA ILE A 135 6.24 -6.70 -15.31
C ILE A 135 6.42 -5.86 -14.05
N TYR A 136 5.76 -4.71 -14.03
CA TYR A 136 5.64 -3.87 -12.86
C TYR A 136 4.18 -3.73 -12.47
N PHE A 137 3.82 -4.27 -11.31
CA PHE A 137 2.48 -4.19 -10.73
C PHE A 137 2.51 -3.27 -9.52
N VAL A 138 1.52 -2.39 -9.41
CA VAL A 138 1.20 -1.65 -8.19
C VAL A 138 -0.28 -1.83 -7.89
N GLY A 139 -0.62 -2.17 -6.66
CA GLY A 139 -1.99 -2.32 -6.20
C GLY A 139 -2.21 -1.64 -4.86
N ALA A 140 -3.47 -1.51 -4.46
CA ALA A 140 -3.85 -0.97 -3.17
C ALA A 140 -4.48 -2.05 -2.27
N SER A 141 -4.34 -1.88 -0.95
CA SER A 141 -5.15 -2.61 0.02
C SER A 141 -6.56 -2.03 0.09
N GLU A 142 -7.51 -2.82 0.58
CA GLU A 142 -8.73 -2.21 1.13
C GLU A 142 -8.37 -1.30 2.33
N THR A 143 -9.34 -0.49 2.78
CA THR A 143 -9.12 0.40 3.92
C THR A 143 -8.92 -0.38 5.21
N ILE A 144 -7.71 -0.35 5.74
CA ILE A 144 -7.32 -0.95 7.02
C ILE A 144 -7.23 0.18 8.06
N ARG A 145 -8.19 0.20 9.00
CA ARG A 145 -8.25 1.21 10.09
C ARG A 145 -8.17 2.67 9.61
N GLY A 146 -8.73 2.95 8.44
CA GLY A 146 -8.74 4.31 7.84
C GLY A 146 -7.53 4.63 6.96
N HIS A 147 -6.65 3.66 6.72
CA HIS A 147 -5.49 3.79 5.83
C HIS A 147 -5.55 2.79 4.69
N THR A 148 -5.09 3.21 3.52
CA THR A 148 -4.85 2.35 2.36
C THR A 148 -3.35 2.22 2.17
N HIS A 149 -2.89 1.00 1.88
CA HIS A 149 -1.48 0.69 1.73
C HIS A 149 -1.21 0.17 0.31
N SER A 150 -0.17 0.69 -0.33
CA SER A 150 0.24 0.23 -1.65
C SER A 150 1.10 -1.04 -1.55
N VAL A 151 0.85 -1.98 -2.44
CA VAL A 151 1.70 -3.15 -2.71
C VAL A 151 2.34 -3.03 -4.08
N THR A 152 3.52 -3.61 -4.27
CA THR A 152 4.25 -3.52 -5.54
C THR A 152 4.97 -4.83 -5.83
N VAL A 153 4.93 -5.26 -7.09
CA VAL A 153 5.69 -6.40 -7.61
C VAL A 153 6.47 -5.94 -8.82
N ASN A 154 7.74 -6.30 -8.86
CA ASN A 154 8.59 -6.14 -10.03
C ASN A 154 9.21 -7.49 -10.34
N ALA A 155 8.90 -8.04 -11.51
CA ALA A 155 9.39 -9.33 -11.95
C ALA A 155 9.71 -9.30 -13.44
N GLU A 156 10.79 -9.97 -13.82
CA GLU A 156 11.07 -10.31 -15.21
C GLU A 156 10.42 -11.67 -15.50
N VAL A 157 9.66 -11.73 -16.60
CA VAL A 157 8.93 -12.93 -16.99
C VAL A 157 9.21 -13.27 -18.44
N ARG A 158 9.20 -14.55 -18.76
CA ARG A 158 9.28 -15.04 -20.12
C ARG A 158 7.90 -15.35 -20.65
N LEU A 159 7.58 -14.79 -21.80
CA LEU A 159 6.31 -15.03 -22.48
C LEU A 159 6.35 -16.38 -23.20
N ASN A 160 5.29 -17.16 -23.02
CA ASN A 160 4.99 -18.37 -23.78
C ASN A 160 3.87 -18.02 -24.76
N ALA A 161 4.24 -17.82 -26.02
CA ALA A 161 3.32 -17.35 -27.04
C ALA A 161 2.53 -18.52 -27.63
N PHE A 162 1.21 -18.40 -27.62
CA PHE A 162 0.29 -19.34 -28.26
C PHE A 162 -0.74 -18.60 -29.11
N PRO A 163 -1.24 -19.22 -30.20
CA PRO A 163 -2.28 -18.64 -31.04
C PRO A 163 -3.63 -18.54 -30.31
#